data_AF-A0A2K6F4I9-F1
#
_entry.id   AF-A0A2K6F4I9-F1
#
_cell.length_a   1.000
_cell.length_b   1.000
_cell.length_c   1.000
_cell.angle_alpha   90.00
_cell.angle_beta   90.00
_cell.angle_gamma   90.00
#
_symmetry.space_group_name_H-M   'P 1'
#
loop_
_entity.id
_entity.type
_entity.pdbx_description
1 polymer ?
#
loop_
_entity_poly.entity_id
_entity_poly.type
_entity_poly.pdbx_seq_one_letter_code
_entity_poly.pdbx_strand_id
1 'polypeptide(L)'
;MGKFMKPRKVVLVLARHYCGRKAVIVKNIDDAAMDKKKIAKRSKIKSFVKVYNYNHLMPTRYSVDISLDKTVVNKDIFRDLALKRKARREAKVKFEERYKMGKNKWFFQKLRF
;
A
#
# COMPACT_ATOMS: atom_id res chain seq x y z
N MET A 1 21.46 12.65 9.27
CA MET A 1 19.99 12.55 9.51
C MET A 1 19.48 11.24 8.92
N GLY A 2 18.60 10.48 9.59
CA GLY A 2 18.24 9.11 9.16
C GLY A 2 17.06 9.03 8.17
N LYS A 3 17.12 8.12 7.19
CA LYS A 3 16.01 7.86 6.24
C LYS A 3 14.73 7.45 7.00
N PHE A 4 13.70 8.29 6.98
CA PHE A 4 12.43 8.08 7.70
C PHE A 4 11.43 7.19 6.94
N MET A 5 11.46 7.21 5.61
CA MET A 5 10.71 6.26 4.78
C MET A 5 11.39 4.89 4.86
N LYS A 6 10.84 3.99 5.69
CA LYS A 6 11.30 2.61 5.86
C LYS A 6 10.14 1.64 5.60
N PRO A 7 10.40 0.37 5.23
CA PRO A 7 9.36 -0.67 5.20
C PRO A 7 8.55 -0.73 6.50
N ARG A 8 7.29 -1.15 6.41
CA ARG A 8 6.27 -1.15 7.48
C ARG A 8 5.81 0.24 7.97
N LYS A 9 6.40 1.36 7.52
CA LYS A 9 5.83 2.70 7.79
C LYS A 9 4.55 2.94 6.99
N VAL A 10 3.62 3.69 7.60
CA VAL A 10 2.39 4.13 6.96
C VAL A 10 2.61 5.47 6.26
N VAL A 11 2.12 5.56 5.04
CA VAL A 11 2.11 6.79 4.22
C VAL A 11 0.69 7.12 3.79
N LEU A 12 0.39 8.40 3.58
CA LEU A 12 -0.80 8.86 2.88
C LEU A 12 -0.46 9.11 1.41
N VAL A 13 -1.28 8.62 0.49
CA VAL A 13 -1.13 8.92 -0.93
C VAL A 13 -1.71 10.31 -1.21
N LEU A 14 -0.89 11.22 -1.74
CA LEU A 14 -1.26 12.60 -2.05
C LEU A 14 -1.87 12.77 -3.44
N ALA A 15 -1.58 11.86 -4.39
CA ALA A 15 -1.91 12.07 -5.80
C ALA A 15 -2.32 10.79 -6.55
N ARG A 16 -2.84 10.98 -7.77
CA ARG A 16 -3.42 9.93 -8.63
C ARG A 16 -4.66 9.27 -7.96
N HIS A 17 -5.23 8.23 -8.57
CA HIS A 17 -6.51 7.62 -8.16
C HIS A 17 -6.67 7.30 -6.65
N TYR A 18 -5.59 6.92 -5.96
CA TYR A 18 -5.67 6.52 -4.56
C TYR A 18 -5.38 7.67 -3.58
N CYS A 19 -5.51 8.93 -4.01
CA CYS A 19 -5.43 10.11 -3.12
C CYS A 19 -6.28 9.93 -1.84
N GLY A 20 -5.77 10.42 -0.71
CA GLY A 20 -6.40 10.30 0.61
C GLY A 20 -6.40 8.88 1.20
N ARG A 21 -5.81 7.88 0.54
CA ARG A 21 -5.67 6.51 1.06
C ARG A 21 -4.40 6.36 1.88
N LYS A 22 -4.54 5.65 3.01
CA LYS A 22 -3.45 5.14 3.83
C LYS A 22 -2.88 3.88 3.16
N ALA A 23 -1.55 3.78 3.11
CA ALA A 23 -0.81 2.65 2.53
C ALA A 23 0.38 2.29 3.41
N VAL A 24 0.95 1.10 3.23
CA VAL A 24 2.15 0.62 3.95
C VAL A 24 3.29 0.44 2.96
N ILE A 25 4.49 0.92 3.30
CA ILE A 25 5.69 0.71 2.50
C ILE A 25 6.12 -0.76 2.59
N VAL A 26 6.21 -1.45 1.44
CA VAL A 26 6.66 -2.86 1.36
C VAL A 26 8.16 -2.93 1.03
N LYS A 27 8.58 -2.28 -0.06
CA LYS A 27 9.96 -2.17 -0.52
C LYS A 27 10.20 -0.74 -1.03
N ASN A 28 11.25 -0.09 -0.52
CA ASN A 28 11.72 1.19 -1.05
C ASN A 28 12.36 1.01 -2.43
N ILE A 29 12.29 2.05 -3.23
CA ILE A 29 12.93 2.15 -4.54
C ILE A 29 13.40 3.59 -4.64
N ASP A 30 14.70 3.81 -4.53
CA ASP A 30 15.22 5.18 -4.56
C ASP A 30 15.33 5.67 -6.03
N ASP A 31 15.46 4.75 -7.01
CA ASP A 31 15.52 5.04 -8.45
C ASP A 31 14.54 4.17 -9.29
N ALA A 32 13.54 4.79 -9.95
CA ALA A 32 12.78 4.28 -11.13
C ALA A 32 11.60 5.20 -11.57
N ALA A 33 11.31 5.28 -12.88
CA ALA A 33 10.14 5.98 -13.45
C ALA A 33 8.90 5.05 -13.69
N MET A 34 7.66 5.60 -13.79
CA MET A 34 6.41 4.81 -13.70
C MET A 34 5.10 5.45 -14.26
N ASP A 35 4.35 4.70 -15.08
CA ASP A 35 3.12 5.15 -15.80
C ASP A 35 1.73 4.74 -15.15
N LYS A 36 0.60 4.71 -15.90
CA LYS A 36 -0.78 5.05 -15.41
C LYS A 36 -1.95 4.22 -16.01
N LYS A 37 -2.89 3.70 -15.17
CA LYS A 37 -4.39 3.77 -15.40
C LYS A 37 -5.29 3.34 -14.20
N LYS A 38 -6.62 3.30 -14.44
CA LYS A 38 -7.78 3.72 -13.58
C LYS A 38 -8.41 2.72 -12.55
N ILE A 39 -9.65 2.24 -12.80
CA ILE A 39 -10.81 2.03 -11.86
C ILE A 39 -11.53 0.68 -12.25
N ALA A 40 -12.49 -0.01 -11.60
CA ALA A 40 -13.49 0.17 -10.51
C ALA A 40 -13.41 -0.98 -9.44
N LYS A 41 -14.37 -1.35 -8.56
CA LYS A 41 -15.69 -0.83 -8.10
C LYS A 41 -15.71 -0.94 -6.53
N ARG A 42 -16.88 -0.96 -5.86
CA ARG A 42 -17.04 -1.26 -4.40
C ARG A 42 -16.88 -2.79 -4.12
N SER A 43 -16.84 -3.38 -2.91
CA SER A 43 -17.02 -2.87 -1.53
C SER A 43 -16.07 -3.47 -0.45
N LYS A 44 -15.44 -4.63 -0.69
CA LYS A 44 -14.51 -5.38 0.22
C LYS A 44 -13.26 -4.52 0.59
N ILE A 45 -12.36 -4.94 1.51
CA ILE A 45 -11.08 -4.19 1.68
C ILE A 45 -10.29 -4.31 0.38
N LYS A 46 -10.38 -3.26 -0.46
CA LYS A 46 -9.75 -3.22 -1.76
C LYS A 46 -8.31 -2.76 -1.59
N SER A 47 -7.45 -3.72 -1.25
CA SER A 47 -6.01 -3.59 -1.37
C SER A 47 -5.60 -3.09 -2.76
N PHE A 48 -4.55 -2.28 -2.80
CA PHE A 48 -3.84 -1.94 -4.01
C PHE A 48 -2.35 -2.14 -3.77
N VAL A 49 -1.66 -2.69 -4.76
CA VAL A 49 -0.21 -2.74 -4.80
C VAL A 49 0.19 -1.88 -5.99
N LYS A 50 1.04 -0.87 -5.76
CA LYS A 50 1.45 0.11 -6.77
C LYS A 50 2.74 0.81 -6.32
N VAL A 51 3.73 0.88 -7.21
CA VAL A 51 4.89 1.77 -7.01
C VAL A 51 4.44 3.24 -7.11
N TYR A 52 4.96 4.07 -6.22
CA TYR A 52 4.79 5.51 -6.20
C TYR A 52 6.16 6.17 -6.08
N ASN A 53 6.39 7.26 -6.82
CA ASN A 53 7.47 8.19 -6.53
C ASN A 53 7.13 8.92 -5.21
N TYR A 54 8.14 9.11 -4.34
CA TYR A 54 7.99 9.63 -2.99
C TYR A 54 7.31 11.01 -2.90
N ASN A 55 7.43 11.88 -3.91
CA ASN A 55 6.79 13.20 -3.93
C ASN A 55 5.24 13.11 -3.94
N HIS A 56 4.68 11.93 -4.22
CA HIS A 56 3.24 11.66 -4.15
C HIS A 56 2.81 10.99 -2.84
N LEU A 57 3.69 10.92 -1.83
CA LEU A 57 3.46 10.25 -0.54
C LEU A 57 3.76 11.20 0.62
N MET A 58 2.80 11.37 1.52
CA MET A 58 3.03 12.03 2.81
C MET A 58 3.50 10.99 3.84
N PRO A 59 4.66 11.18 4.48
CA PRO A 59 5.08 10.31 5.59
C PRO A 59 4.14 10.49 6.79
N THR A 60 3.97 9.43 7.59
CA THR A 60 3.25 9.52 8.88
C THR A 60 4.07 8.87 9.99
N ARG A 61 3.83 9.27 11.25
CA ARG A 61 4.50 8.70 12.43
C ARG A 61 4.29 7.18 12.54
N TYR A 62 3.10 6.72 12.16
CA TYR A 62 2.62 5.35 12.37
C TYR A 62 3.40 4.28 11.58
N SER A 63 3.60 3.14 12.22
CA SER A 63 3.98 1.87 11.59
C SER A 63 2.85 0.85 11.72
N VAL A 64 2.82 -0.11 10.80
CA VAL A 64 1.88 -1.24 10.81
C VAL A 64 2.67 -2.51 10.54
N ASP A 65 2.99 -3.24 11.60
CA ASP A 65 3.67 -4.53 11.52
C ASP A 65 2.70 -5.62 11.04
N ILE A 66 2.59 -5.71 9.72
CA ILE A 66 2.00 -6.83 8.99
C ILE A 66 3.15 -7.54 8.27
N SER A 67 3.22 -8.86 8.43
CA SER A 67 4.06 -9.69 7.57
C SER A 67 3.33 -9.86 6.22
N LEU A 68 3.92 -9.27 5.17
CA LEU A 68 3.56 -9.51 3.78
C LEU A 68 4.69 -10.31 3.15
N ASP A 69 4.37 -11.30 2.33
CA ASP A 69 5.40 -12.09 1.66
C ASP A 69 6.09 -11.25 0.59
N LYS A 70 7.40 -11.04 0.74
CA LYS A 70 8.23 -10.27 -0.22
C LYS A 70 8.41 -11.00 -1.54
N THR A 71 8.22 -12.32 -1.60
CA THR A 71 8.28 -13.09 -2.84
C THR A 71 7.06 -12.81 -3.71
N VAL A 72 5.86 -12.72 -3.09
CA VAL A 72 4.59 -12.48 -3.77
C VAL A 72 4.29 -10.98 -3.95
N VAL A 73 4.69 -10.11 -3.01
CA VAL A 73 4.50 -8.65 -3.07
C VAL A 73 5.80 -7.94 -3.48
N ASN A 74 6.30 -8.27 -4.67
CA ASN A 74 7.56 -7.75 -5.23
C ASN A 74 7.35 -6.59 -6.26
N LYS A 75 8.36 -6.24 -7.08
CA LYS A 75 8.21 -5.30 -8.21
C LYS A 75 7.65 -5.99 -9.46
N ASP A 76 8.09 -7.22 -9.72
CA ASP A 76 7.93 -7.95 -10.96
C ASP A 76 6.48 -8.43 -11.20
N ILE A 77 5.65 -8.45 -10.16
CA ILE A 77 4.18 -8.52 -10.28
C ILE A 77 3.57 -7.41 -11.14
N PHE A 78 4.29 -6.34 -11.49
CA PHE A 78 3.79 -5.33 -12.42
C PHE A 78 3.93 -5.72 -13.89
N ARG A 79 4.74 -6.76 -14.20
CA ARG A 79 4.91 -7.33 -15.55
C ARG A 79 3.67 -8.12 -16.00
N ASP A 80 3.04 -8.87 -15.09
CA ASP A 80 1.87 -9.72 -15.37
C ASP A 80 0.63 -9.37 -14.53
N LEU A 81 -0.54 -9.40 -15.17
CA LEU A 81 -1.85 -9.19 -14.57
C LEU A 81 -2.28 -10.29 -13.59
N ALA A 82 -1.85 -11.54 -13.74
CA ALA A 82 -2.20 -12.64 -12.83
C ALA A 82 -1.41 -12.56 -11.51
N LEU A 83 -0.09 -12.35 -11.56
CA LEU A 83 0.75 -12.05 -10.39
C LEU A 83 0.21 -10.81 -9.63
N LYS A 84 -0.16 -9.76 -10.36
CA LYS A 84 -0.83 -8.56 -9.82
C LYS A 84 -2.21 -8.82 -9.21
N ARG A 85 -2.88 -9.94 -9.54
CA ARG A 85 -4.11 -10.40 -8.88
C ARG A 85 -3.75 -11.19 -7.60
N LYS A 86 -2.74 -12.05 -7.63
CA LYS A 86 -2.24 -12.83 -6.47
C LYS A 86 -1.79 -11.91 -5.32
N ALA A 87 -0.88 -10.98 -5.57
CA ALA A 87 -0.36 -10.05 -4.55
C ALA A 87 -1.45 -9.19 -3.89
N ARG A 88 -2.46 -8.75 -4.67
CA ARG A 88 -3.62 -8.03 -4.10
C ARG A 88 -4.51 -8.93 -3.24
N ARG A 89 -4.70 -10.20 -3.62
CA ARG A 89 -5.50 -11.17 -2.85
C ARG A 89 -4.86 -11.43 -1.47
N GLU A 90 -3.55 -11.67 -1.43
CA GLU A 90 -2.78 -11.84 -0.19
C GLU A 90 -2.84 -10.58 0.70
N ALA A 91 -2.47 -9.41 0.17
CA ALA A 91 -2.51 -8.16 0.93
C ALA A 91 -3.94 -7.81 1.42
N LYS A 92 -4.99 -8.19 0.68
CA LYS A 92 -6.38 -8.09 1.14
C LYS A 92 -6.64 -8.99 2.35
N VAL A 93 -6.24 -10.26 2.29
CA VAL A 93 -6.43 -11.21 3.39
C VAL A 93 -5.72 -10.71 4.65
N LYS A 94 -4.45 -10.28 4.55
CA LYS A 94 -3.72 -9.73 5.70
C LYS A 94 -4.27 -8.42 6.26
N PHE A 95 -4.88 -7.57 5.43
CA PHE A 95 -5.62 -6.40 5.91
C PHE A 95 -6.96 -6.76 6.56
N GLU A 96 -7.69 -7.77 6.06
CA GLU A 96 -8.97 -8.20 6.64
C GLU A 96 -8.78 -8.98 7.95
N GLU A 97 -7.72 -9.79 8.07
CA GLU A 97 -7.24 -10.36 9.34
C GLU A 97 -6.99 -9.24 10.37
N ARG A 98 -6.10 -8.28 10.06
CA ARG A 98 -5.75 -7.20 11.00
C ARG A 98 -6.91 -6.30 11.38
N TYR A 99 -7.86 -6.06 10.45
CA TYR A 99 -9.06 -5.29 10.73
C TYR A 99 -9.99 -6.02 11.72
N LYS A 100 -10.23 -7.32 11.52
CA LYS A 100 -11.01 -8.15 12.45
C LYS A 100 -10.40 -8.19 13.86
N MET A 101 -9.07 -8.17 13.97
CA MET A 101 -8.37 -8.08 15.27
C MET A 101 -8.52 -6.71 15.98
N GLY A 102 -9.19 -5.71 15.39
CA GLY A 102 -9.35 -4.37 15.95
C GLY A 102 -8.04 -3.55 16.08
N LYS A 103 -6.91 -4.09 15.63
CA LYS A 103 -5.58 -3.47 15.74
C LYS A 103 -5.39 -2.40 14.65
N ASN A 104 -4.61 -1.37 14.97
CA ASN A 104 -4.35 -0.22 14.07
C ASN A 104 -5.63 0.49 13.58
N LYS A 105 -6.62 0.75 14.47
CA LYS A 105 -7.90 1.43 14.16
C LYS A 105 -7.76 2.62 13.20
N TRP A 106 -6.80 3.53 13.45
CA TRP A 106 -6.53 4.68 12.58
C TRP A 106 -6.15 4.32 11.14
N PHE A 107 -5.45 3.21 10.89
CA PHE A 107 -5.06 2.79 9.53
C PHE A 107 -6.28 2.42 8.68
N PHE A 108 -7.26 1.74 9.28
CA PHE A 108 -8.48 1.28 8.61
C PHE A 108 -9.59 2.34 8.57
N GLN A 109 -9.62 3.27 9.53
CA GLN A 109 -10.56 4.38 9.52
C GLN A 109 -10.32 5.31 8.31
N LYS A 110 -11.38 5.56 7.53
CA LYS A 110 -11.36 6.51 6.39
C LYS A 110 -10.89 7.88 6.89
N LEU A 111 -9.88 8.46 6.22
CA LEU A 111 -9.51 9.85 6.48
C LEU A 111 -10.69 10.76 6.07
N ARG A 112 -11.01 11.75 6.91
CA ARG A 112 -11.86 12.88 6.54
C ARG A 112 -10.97 13.99 6.01
N PHE A 113 -11.43 14.62 4.95
CA PHE A 113 -10.90 15.78 4.24
C PHE A 113 -12.12 16.51 3.68
#